data_AF-A0AAV4BYB7-F1
#
_entry.id   AF-A0AAV4BYB7-F1
#
_cell.length_a   1.000
_cell.length_b   1.000
_cell.length_c   1.000
_cell.angle_alpha   90.00
_cell.angle_beta   90.00
_cell.angle_gamma   90.00
#
_symmetry.space_group_name_H-M   'P 1'
#
loop_
_entity.id
_entity.type
_entity.pdbx_description
1 polymer ?
#
loop_
_entity_poly.entity_id
_entity_poly.type
_entity_poly.pdbx_seq_one_letter_code
_entity_poly.pdbx_strand_id
1 'polypeptide(L)'
;MRISISSLRSEEYDICEKHRRHKENCCGVETCDVTEYLTHKAKYRAARAENKKDAELNTACLKDIKVSADLQKVIRLPRIDEFKTCIFTHRLVAFNETISELGKNGKDTAVLWHEAISGRRNEDIASAFHAYNSQCGWITVWAKIKNWTLFTMMLFIVNCPRYEVKEMHLKAI
;
A
#
# COMPACT_ATOMS: atom_id res chain seq x y z
N MET A 1 -15.16 -10.62 18.23
CA MET A 1 -15.62 -9.60 17.26
C MET A 1 -15.07 -9.99 15.89
N ARG A 2 -15.92 -10.42 14.93
CA ARG A 2 -15.50 -10.72 13.55
C ARG A 2 -15.80 -9.48 12.71
N ILE A 3 -14.80 -8.63 12.51
CA ILE A 3 -14.93 -7.49 11.59
C ILE A 3 -14.72 -8.04 10.19
N SER A 4 -15.78 -8.19 9.40
CA SER A 4 -15.62 -8.37 7.96
C SER A 4 -15.47 -6.98 7.34
N ILE A 5 -14.31 -6.74 6.73
CA ILE A 5 -14.14 -5.60 5.84
C ILE A 5 -14.90 -5.99 4.57
N SER A 6 -16.11 -5.44 4.39
CA SER A 6 -16.81 -5.50 3.11
C SER A 6 -15.83 -5.09 2.02
N SER A 7 -15.75 -5.86 0.92
CA SER A 7 -14.86 -5.52 -0.19
C SER A 7 -15.06 -4.06 -0.57
N LEU A 8 -14.01 -3.26 -0.42
CA LEU A 8 -14.02 -1.84 -0.76
C LEU A 8 -14.16 -1.74 -2.29
N ARG A 9 -15.39 -1.81 -2.79
CA ARG A 9 -15.75 -1.60 -4.21
C ARG A 9 -15.23 -0.24 -4.74
N SER A 10 -14.88 0.67 -3.83
CA SER A 10 -14.35 2.01 -4.09
C SER A 10 -12.84 2.07 -4.40
N GLU A 11 -12.10 0.96 -4.32
CA GLU A 11 -10.65 0.91 -4.63
C GLU A 11 -10.36 0.28 -6.01
N GLU A 12 -11.35 0.16 -6.89
CA GLU A 12 -11.13 -0.32 -8.25
C GLU A 12 -10.41 0.74 -9.11
N TYR A 13 -9.47 0.31 -9.95
CA TYR A 13 -8.84 1.20 -10.92
C TYR A 13 -9.87 1.74 -11.92
N ASP A 14 -9.78 3.02 -12.25
CA ASP A 14 -10.68 3.67 -13.22
C ASP A 14 -10.81 2.89 -14.54
N ILE A 15 -9.72 2.26 -15.00
CA ILE A 15 -9.70 1.45 -16.24
C ILE A 15 -10.57 0.19 -16.10
N CYS A 16 -10.54 -0.47 -14.93
CA CYS A 16 -11.37 -1.65 -14.65
C CYS A 16 -12.84 -1.27 -14.56
N GLU A 17 -13.17 -0.19 -13.84
CA GLU A 17 -14.54 0.28 -13.67
C GLU A 17 -15.12 0.78 -15.01
N LYS A 18 -14.32 1.51 -15.81
CA LYS A 18 -14.69 1.90 -17.19
C LYS A 18 -15.01 0.68 -18.05
N HIS A 19 -14.16 -0.34 -18.03
CA HIS A 19 -14.40 -1.56 -18.81
C HIS A 19 -15.63 -2.34 -18.30
N ARG A 20 -15.86 -2.39 -16.99
CA ARG A 20 -17.05 -3.03 -16.40
C ARG A 20 -18.33 -2.35 -16.86
N ARG A 21 -18.41 -1.02 -16.75
CA ARG A 21 -19.55 -0.21 -17.24
C ARG A 21 -19.75 -0.32 -18.74
N HIS A 22 -18.65 -0.37 -19.49
CA HIS A 22 -18.70 -0.62 -20.92
C HIS A 22 -19.32 -1.98 -21.22
N LYS A 23 -18.87 -3.05 -20.55
CA LYS A 23 -19.40 -4.41 -20.72
C LYS A 23 -20.90 -4.50 -20.39
N GLU A 24 -21.36 -3.79 -19.36
CA GLU A 24 -22.77 -3.74 -18.96
C GLU A 24 -23.67 -3.02 -19.99
N ASN A 25 -23.12 -2.08 -20.76
CA ASN A 25 -23.85 -1.26 -21.73
C ASN A 25 -23.42 -1.50 -23.19
N CYS A 26 -22.67 -2.57 -23.46
CA CYS A 26 -22.12 -2.83 -24.78
C CYS A 26 -23.22 -3.36 -25.71
N CYS A 27 -23.53 -2.61 -26.77
CA CYS A 27 -24.54 -2.93 -27.78
C CYS A 27 -24.06 -3.94 -28.85
N GLY A 28 -22.94 -4.63 -28.64
CA GLY A 28 -22.48 -5.72 -29.52
C GLY A 28 -21.90 -5.28 -30.87
N VAL A 29 -21.61 -4.00 -31.07
CA VAL A 29 -20.98 -3.50 -32.30
C VAL A 29 -19.48 -3.82 -32.28
N GLU A 30 -18.94 -4.30 -33.41
CA GLU A 30 -17.55 -4.76 -33.62
C GLU A 30 -16.44 -3.72 -33.35
N THR A 31 -16.76 -2.54 -32.85
CA THR A 31 -15.84 -1.39 -32.71
C THR A 31 -15.53 -0.98 -31.27
N CYS A 32 -15.77 -1.86 -30.30
CA CYS A 32 -15.48 -1.55 -28.90
C CYS A 32 -13.98 -1.65 -28.60
N ASP A 33 -13.30 -0.50 -28.48
CA ASP A 33 -11.89 -0.45 -28.08
C ASP A 33 -11.72 -0.77 -26.59
N VAL A 34 -11.17 -1.95 -26.32
CA VAL A 34 -10.84 -2.45 -24.97
C VAL A 34 -9.33 -2.62 -24.77
N THR A 35 -8.52 -2.05 -25.66
CA THR A 35 -7.06 -2.24 -25.70
C THR A 35 -6.37 -1.77 -24.43
N GLU A 36 -6.82 -0.63 -23.88
CA GLU A 36 -6.33 -0.08 -22.61
C GLU A 36 -6.55 -1.06 -21.45
N TYR A 37 -7.75 -1.65 -21.36
CA TYR A 37 -8.07 -2.64 -20.34
C TYR A 37 -7.25 -3.93 -20.50
N LEU A 38 -7.08 -4.43 -21.73
CA LEU A 38 -6.28 -5.63 -21.98
C LEU A 38 -4.82 -5.42 -21.56
N THR A 39 -4.26 -4.25 -21.88
CA THR A 39 -2.88 -3.88 -21.49
C THR A 39 -2.76 -3.72 -19.97
N HIS A 40 -3.72 -3.04 -19.33
CA HIS A 40 -3.78 -2.94 -17.87
C HIS A 40 -3.83 -4.33 -17.21
N LYS A 41 -4.69 -5.22 -17.70
CA LYS A 41 -4.88 -6.57 -17.19
C LYS A 41 -3.63 -7.43 -17.35
N ALA A 42 -2.92 -7.32 -18.48
CA ALA A 42 -1.66 -8.01 -18.71
C ALA A 42 -0.58 -7.56 -17.72
N LYS A 43 -0.39 -6.24 -17.54
CA LYS A 43 0.55 -5.67 -16.58
C LYS A 43 0.25 -6.11 -15.14
N TYR A 44 -1.01 -5.99 -14.73
CA TYR A 44 -1.47 -6.42 -13.40
C TYR A 44 -1.20 -7.92 -13.15
N ARG A 45 -1.48 -8.78 -14.14
CA ARG A 45 -1.21 -10.23 -14.03
C ARG A 45 0.29 -10.53 -13.91
N ALA A 46 1.12 -9.85 -14.67
CA ALA A 46 2.57 -9.99 -14.58
C ALA A 46 3.09 -9.57 -13.19
N ALA A 47 2.67 -8.40 -12.70
CA ALA A 47 3.04 -7.92 -11.36
C ALA A 47 2.59 -8.89 -10.25
N ARG A 48 1.36 -9.43 -10.35
CA ARG A 48 0.86 -10.44 -9.38
C ARG A 48 1.64 -11.75 -9.42
N ALA A 49 2.07 -12.20 -10.61
CA ALA A 49 2.89 -13.40 -10.73
C ALA A 49 4.27 -13.19 -10.09
N GLU A 50 4.89 -12.03 -10.30
CA GLU A 50 6.17 -11.68 -9.65
C GLU A 50 6.05 -11.50 -8.14
N ASN A 51 5.01 -10.81 -7.66
CA ASN A 51 4.76 -10.65 -6.24
C ASN A 51 4.56 -12.01 -5.54
N LYS A 52 3.90 -12.96 -6.21
CA LYS A 52 3.74 -14.33 -5.70
C LYS A 52 5.09 -15.06 -5.61
N LYS A 53 5.93 -14.95 -6.65
CA LYS A 53 7.30 -15.51 -6.62
C LYS A 53 8.11 -14.92 -5.48
N ASP A 54 8.05 -13.60 -5.30
CA ASP A 54 8.72 -12.91 -4.21
C ASP A 54 8.21 -13.38 -2.83
N ALA A 55 6.91 -13.61 -2.67
CA ALA A 55 6.34 -14.15 -1.44
C ALA A 55 6.85 -15.58 -1.13
N GLU A 56 7.00 -16.42 -2.15
CA GLU A 56 7.58 -17.77 -2.02
C GLU A 56 9.06 -17.70 -1.63
N LEU A 57 9.83 -16.78 -2.25
CA LEU A 57 11.25 -16.57 -1.95
C LEU A 57 11.51 -15.96 -0.57
N ASN A 58 10.61 -15.11 -0.08
CA ASN A 58 10.74 -14.47 1.25
C ASN A 58 10.73 -15.52 2.38
N THR A 59 10.11 -16.67 2.15
CA THR A 59 10.11 -17.79 3.11
C THR A 59 11.45 -18.55 3.14
N ALA A 60 12.29 -18.40 2.11
CA ALA A 60 13.51 -19.18 1.91
C ALA A 60 14.81 -18.46 2.33
N CYS A 61 14.83 -17.12 2.34
CA CYS A 61 16.02 -16.33 2.68
C CYS A 61 15.70 -15.29 3.77
N LEU A 62 16.25 -15.48 4.97
CA LEU A 62 16.04 -14.60 6.13
C LEU A 62 16.78 -13.24 6.05
N LYS A 63 17.69 -13.06 5.09
CA LYS A 63 18.47 -11.82 4.94
C LYS A 63 17.81 -10.79 4.00
N ASP A 64 16.88 -11.24 3.15
CA ASP A 64 16.26 -10.43 2.09
C ASP A 64 14.77 -10.31 2.31
N ILE A 65 14.38 -9.33 3.11
CA ILE A 65 12.99 -9.13 3.49
C ILE A 65 12.22 -8.49 2.34
N LYS A 66 11.16 -9.14 1.90
CA LYS A 66 10.28 -8.66 0.83
C LYS A 66 8.96 -8.23 1.46
N VAL A 67 8.60 -6.97 1.27
CA VAL A 67 7.40 -6.37 1.86
C VAL A 67 6.49 -5.80 0.81
N SER A 68 5.19 -5.81 1.10
CA SER A 68 4.20 -4.97 0.47
C SER A 68 3.93 -3.78 1.38
N ALA A 69 4.10 -2.56 0.88
CA ALA A 69 3.80 -1.35 1.62
C ALA A 69 2.60 -0.64 1.02
N ASP A 70 1.58 -0.45 1.83
CA ASP A 70 0.47 0.45 1.59
C ASP A 70 0.70 1.74 2.38
N LEU A 71 1.29 2.70 1.69
CA LEU A 71 1.91 3.88 2.28
C LEU A 71 0.93 4.98 2.66
N GLN A 72 -0.37 4.78 2.45
CA GLN A 72 -1.34 5.69 3.05
C GLN A 72 -2.79 5.24 3.00
N LYS A 73 -3.34 4.91 4.17
CA LYS A 73 -4.78 4.87 4.40
C LYS A 73 -5.22 5.94 5.36
N VAL A 74 -6.27 6.65 4.98
CA VAL A 74 -6.99 7.57 5.87
C VAL A 74 -8.10 6.78 6.55
N ILE A 75 -8.05 6.68 7.88
CA ILE A 75 -9.01 5.95 8.70
C ILE A 75 -9.74 6.96 9.57
N ARG A 76 -11.07 6.83 9.64
CA ARG A 76 -11.87 7.55 10.64
C ARG A 76 -12.04 6.62 11.84
N LEU A 77 -11.64 7.08 13.01
CA LEU A 77 -11.76 6.28 14.22
C LEU A 77 -13.23 5.90 14.50
N PRO A 78 -13.48 4.72 15.10
CA PRO A 78 -14.81 4.30 15.53
C PRO A 78 -15.46 5.33 16.47
N ARG A 79 -16.80 5.37 16.46
CA ARG A 79 -17.58 6.28 17.29
C ARG A 79 -18.28 5.50 18.39
N ILE A 80 -18.40 6.13 19.55
CA ILE A 80 -19.27 5.69 20.62
C ILE A 80 -20.61 6.41 20.39
N ASP A 81 -21.58 5.69 19.83
CA ASP A 81 -22.86 6.26 19.41
C ASP A 81 -23.86 6.38 20.57
N GLU A 82 -23.52 5.84 21.74
CA GLU A 82 -24.35 5.81 22.95
C GLU A 82 -24.44 7.18 23.65
N PHE A 83 -23.48 8.09 23.41
CA PHE A 83 -23.44 9.40 24.07
C PHE A 83 -23.63 10.54 23.07
N LYS A 84 -24.67 11.38 23.28
CA LYS A 84 -24.94 12.57 22.44
C LYS A 84 -23.74 13.51 22.30
N THR A 85 -22.90 13.62 23.32
CA THR A 85 -21.67 14.41 23.26
C THR A 85 -20.68 13.86 22.23
N CYS A 86 -20.42 12.54 22.25
CA CYS A 86 -19.62 11.85 21.24
C CYS A 86 -20.24 11.91 19.84
N ILE A 87 -21.55 12.14 19.75
CA ILE A 87 -22.23 12.33 18.48
C ILE A 87 -21.82 13.67 17.83
N PHE A 88 -21.78 14.77 18.58
CA PHE A 88 -21.48 16.07 17.99
C PHE A 88 -19.97 16.36 17.87
N THR A 89 -19.10 15.52 18.43
CA THR A 89 -17.64 15.66 18.28
C THR A 89 -17.19 15.29 16.87
N HIS A 90 -16.36 16.14 16.25
CA HIS A 90 -15.70 15.83 14.98
C HIS A 90 -14.85 14.56 15.10
N ARG A 91 -14.89 13.71 14.06
CA ARG A 91 -14.10 12.48 14.04
C ARG A 91 -12.64 12.83 13.81
N LEU A 92 -11.79 12.33 14.71
CA LEU A 92 -10.35 12.42 14.53
C LEU A 92 -9.95 11.59 13.30
N VAL A 93 -9.23 12.25 12.39
CA VAL A 93 -8.62 11.62 11.23
C VAL A 93 -7.33 10.94 11.67
N ALA A 94 -7.27 9.63 11.48
CA ALA A 94 -6.07 8.83 11.66
C ALA A 94 -5.49 8.44 10.31
N PHE A 95 -4.17 8.35 10.26
CA PHE A 95 -3.40 7.93 9.11
C PHE A 95 -2.70 6.62 9.45
N ASN A 96 -2.61 5.73 8.46
CA ASN A 96 -2.05 4.39 8.57
C ASN A 96 -1.09 4.15 7.40
N GLU A 97 0.12 3.70 7.73
CA GLU A 97 1.01 3.00 6.82
C GLU A 97 1.13 1.54 7.21
N THR A 98 0.75 0.67 6.29
CA THR A 98 0.84 -0.78 6.50
C THR A 98 2.01 -1.33 5.70
N ILE A 99 2.92 -2.02 6.39
CA ILE A 99 4.06 -2.69 5.80
C ILE A 99 3.97 -4.16 6.18
N SER A 100 3.68 -4.99 5.19
CA SER A 100 3.38 -6.41 5.35
C SER A 100 4.47 -7.23 4.67
N GLU A 101 5.19 -8.05 5.44
CA GLU A 101 6.10 -9.02 4.85
C GLU A 101 5.34 -10.03 3.99
N LEU A 102 5.88 -10.33 2.81
CA LEU A 102 5.26 -11.27 1.88
C LEU A 102 5.46 -12.71 2.35
N GLY A 103 4.43 -13.55 2.24
CA GLY A 103 4.51 -14.99 2.57
C GLY A 103 3.55 -15.42 3.67
N LYS A 104 3.56 -16.71 4.01
CA LYS A 104 2.56 -17.29 4.93
C LYS A 104 2.74 -16.93 6.40
N ASN A 105 3.95 -16.54 6.79
CA ASN A 105 4.31 -16.20 8.17
C ASN A 105 4.96 -14.81 8.27
N GLY A 106 4.68 -13.93 7.31
CA GLY A 106 5.21 -12.57 7.32
C GLY A 106 4.67 -11.76 8.49
N LYS A 107 5.49 -10.87 9.03
CA LYS A 107 5.05 -9.90 10.04
C LYS A 107 4.40 -8.69 9.36
N ASP A 108 3.22 -8.34 9.87
CA ASP A 108 2.56 -7.08 9.53
C ASP A 108 2.93 -6.00 10.54
N THR A 109 3.36 -4.86 10.04
CA THR A 109 3.62 -3.66 10.84
C THR A 109 2.73 -2.53 10.34
N ALA A 110 2.00 -1.90 11.27
CA ALA A 110 1.21 -0.71 10.98
C ALA A 110 1.76 0.48 11.78
N VAL A 111 2.08 1.56 11.08
CA VAL A 111 2.46 2.84 11.69
C VAL A 111 1.23 3.74 11.67
N LEU A 112 0.76 4.14 12.86
CA LEU A 112 -0.44 4.93 13.05
C LEU A 112 -0.10 6.29 13.64
N TRP A 113 -0.69 7.34 13.07
CA TRP A 113 -0.69 8.68 13.66
C TRP A 113 -2.02 9.36 13.39
N HIS A 114 -2.27 10.52 13.99
CA HIS A 114 -3.51 11.26 13.79
C HIS A 114 -3.23 12.73 13.51
N GLU A 115 -4.23 13.42 12.96
CA GLU A 115 -4.10 14.83 12.51
C GLU A 115 -3.64 15.81 13.58
N ALA A 116 -3.93 15.54 14.87
CA ALA A 116 -3.44 16.37 15.97
C ALA A 116 -1.95 16.17 16.33
N ILE A 117 -1.28 15.12 15.81
CA ILE A 117 0.19 14.94 15.94
C ILE A 117 0.86 15.49 14.68
N SER A 118 0.46 15.00 13.51
CA SER A 118 0.94 15.50 12.23
C SER A 118 -0.06 15.24 11.12
N GLY A 119 0.16 15.90 10.00
CA GLY A 119 -0.70 15.85 8.83
C GLY A 119 -0.38 14.70 7.89
N ARG A 120 -0.60 14.99 6.60
CA ARG A 120 -0.48 14.04 5.48
C ARG A 120 0.63 14.44 4.50
N ARG A 121 1.67 15.12 4.99
CA ARG A 121 2.73 15.61 4.10
C ARG A 121 3.64 14.46 3.68
N ASN A 122 4.40 14.67 2.60
CA ASN A 122 5.28 13.64 2.07
C ASN A 122 6.38 13.23 3.08
N GLU A 123 6.77 14.16 3.95
CA GLU A 123 7.72 13.96 5.05
C GLU A 123 7.13 13.09 6.15
N ASP A 124 5.83 13.24 6.46
CA ASP A 124 5.14 12.40 7.44
C ASP A 124 5.18 10.94 6.97
N ILE A 125 4.90 10.73 5.67
CA ILE A 125 4.94 9.39 5.05
C ILE A 125 6.35 8.80 5.09
N ALA A 126 7.33 9.59 4.69
CA ALA A 126 8.72 9.17 4.73
C ALA A 126 9.15 8.81 6.17
N SER A 127 8.81 9.64 7.15
CA SER A 127 9.17 9.40 8.55
C SER A 127 8.54 8.13 9.13
N ALA A 128 7.29 7.81 8.75
CA ALA A 128 6.63 6.59 9.15
C ALA A 128 7.34 5.36 8.57
N PHE A 129 7.69 5.39 7.29
CA PHE A 129 8.47 4.33 6.66
C PHE A 129 9.89 4.22 7.24
N HIS A 130 10.53 5.34 7.57
CA HIS A 130 11.85 5.37 8.22
C HIS A 130 11.86 4.64 9.55
N ALA A 131 10.82 4.85 10.37
CA ALA A 131 10.67 4.18 11.65
C ALA A 131 10.64 2.65 11.51
N TYR A 132 9.98 2.14 10.45
CA TYR A 132 9.98 0.72 10.12
C TYR A 132 11.38 0.21 9.71
N ASN A 133 12.06 0.94 8.83
CA ASN A 133 13.24 0.44 8.10
C ASN A 133 14.55 0.41 8.89
N SER A 134 14.51 0.70 10.19
CA SER A 134 15.71 0.79 11.04
C SER A 134 16.41 -0.54 11.34
N GLN A 135 15.89 -1.70 10.87
CA GLN A 135 16.30 -3.02 11.35
C GLN A 135 16.58 -4.09 10.28
N CYS A 136 16.67 -3.75 8.98
CA CYS A 136 16.79 -4.76 7.91
C CYS A 136 18.02 -4.51 7.02
N GLY A 137 18.67 -5.58 6.55
CA GLY A 137 19.85 -5.49 5.67
C GLY A 137 19.50 -5.32 4.20
N TRP A 138 18.65 -6.17 3.63
CA TRP A 138 18.23 -6.08 2.23
C TRP A 138 16.70 -6.03 2.19
N ILE A 139 16.12 -5.08 1.45
CA ILE A 139 14.67 -4.92 1.40
C ILE A 139 14.13 -4.73 -0.03
N THR A 140 13.13 -5.54 -0.39
CA THR A 140 12.32 -5.32 -1.60
C THR A 140 10.96 -4.79 -1.20
N VAL A 141 10.61 -3.59 -1.67
CA VAL A 141 9.36 -2.91 -1.34
C VAL A 141 8.45 -2.91 -2.55
N TRP A 142 7.31 -3.60 -2.43
CA TRP A 142 6.19 -3.53 -3.36
C TRP A 142 5.26 -2.40 -2.95
N ALA A 143 5.21 -1.32 -3.71
CA ALA A 143 4.36 -0.17 -3.38
C ALA A 143 4.05 0.70 -4.61
N LYS A 144 2.91 1.38 -4.57
CA LYS A 144 2.54 2.42 -5.56
C LYS A 144 3.09 3.76 -5.09
N ILE A 145 4.39 3.97 -5.24
CA ILE A 145 5.07 5.19 -4.76
C ILE A 145 5.13 6.24 -5.87
N LYS A 146 4.62 7.44 -5.57
CA LYS A 146 4.87 8.67 -6.33
C LYS A 146 5.36 9.80 -5.41
N ASN A 147 6.09 9.46 -4.36
CA ASN A 147 6.58 10.39 -3.35
C ASN A 147 8.10 10.54 -3.46
N TRP A 148 8.56 11.70 -3.94
CA TRP A 148 10.00 12.01 -4.06
C TRP A 148 10.72 12.07 -2.73
N THR A 149 10.06 12.56 -1.67
CA THR A 149 10.64 12.61 -0.32
C THR A 149 10.96 11.20 0.18
N LEU A 150 10.06 10.25 -0.07
CA LEU A 150 10.29 8.85 0.27
C LEU A 150 11.48 8.26 -0.50
N PHE A 151 11.60 8.54 -1.81
CA PHE A 151 12.75 8.11 -2.62
C PHE A 151 14.07 8.68 -2.09
N THR A 152 14.11 9.98 -1.79
CA THR A 152 15.33 10.62 -1.24
C THR A 152 15.71 10.04 0.11
N MET A 153 14.72 9.73 0.95
CA MET A 153 14.97 9.10 2.25
C MET A 153 15.47 7.65 2.09
N MET A 154 14.92 6.86 1.16
CA MET A 154 15.42 5.52 0.86
C MET A 154 16.87 5.54 0.40
N LEU A 155 17.22 6.47 -0.49
CA LEU A 155 18.61 6.68 -0.92
C LEU A 155 19.50 7.07 0.27
N PHE A 156 19.03 7.95 1.15
CA PHE A 156 19.76 8.32 2.35
C PHE A 156 20.01 7.10 3.25
N ILE A 157 19.00 6.25 3.48
CA ILE A 157 19.13 5.04 4.31
C ILE A 157 20.21 4.10 3.75
N VAL A 158 20.18 3.83 2.44
CA VAL A 158 21.16 2.93 1.77
C VAL A 158 22.59 3.49 1.85
N ASN A 159 22.76 4.81 1.78
CA ASN A 159 24.08 5.44 1.78
C ASN A 159 24.58 5.85 3.18
N CYS A 160 23.79 5.63 4.23
CA CYS A 160 24.15 6.04 5.58
C CYS A 160 24.71 4.83 6.36
N PRO A 161 25.98 4.87 6.82
CA PRO A 161 26.64 3.75 7.50
C PRO A 161 25.96 3.30 8.81
N ARG A 162 25.05 4.13 9.34
CA ARG A 162 24.26 3.84 10.53
C ARG A 162 23.25 2.71 10.31
N TYR A 163 22.81 2.50 9.07
CA TYR A 163 21.85 1.46 8.72
C TYR A 163 22.59 0.25 8.15
N GLU A 164 22.07 -0.94 8.44
CA GLU A 164 22.57 -2.19 7.86
C GLU A 164 22.11 -2.39 6.41
N VAL A 165 21.30 -1.46 5.89
CA VAL A 165 20.69 -1.54 4.57
C VAL A 165 21.77 -1.41 3.49
N LYS A 166 22.05 -2.49 2.74
CA LYS A 166 23.03 -2.47 1.63
C LYS A 166 22.39 -2.21 0.29
N GLU A 167 21.20 -2.77 0.07
CA GLU A 167 20.50 -2.68 -1.19
C GLU A 167 18.99 -2.61 -0.96
N MET A 168 18.32 -1.80 -1.78
CA MET A 168 16.87 -1.62 -1.73
C MET A 168 16.28 -1.71 -3.13
N HIS A 169 15.35 -2.63 -3.34
CA HIS A 169 14.63 -2.79 -4.59
C HIS A 169 13.21 -2.26 -4.47
N LEU A 170 12.83 -1.36 -5.37
CA LEU A 170 11.47 -0.86 -5.46
C LEU A 170 10.73 -1.54 -6.62
N LYS A 171 9.57 -2.11 -6.32
CA LYS A 171 8.70 -2.72 -7.33
C LYS A 171 7.31 -2.08 -7.29
N ALA A 172 6.79 -1.73 -8.47
CA ALA A 172 5.46 -1.16 -8.60
C ALA A 172 4.39 -2.25 -8.75
N ILE A 173 3.21 -2.01 -8.18
CA ILE A 173 2.00 -2.85 -8.31
C ILE A 173 1.10 -2.32 -9.42
#